data_AF-A0AA38F2B8-F1
#
_entry.id   AF-A0AA38F2B8-F1
#
_cell.length_a   1.000
_cell.length_b   1.000
_cell.length_c   1.000
_cell.angle_alpha   90.00
_cell.angle_beta   90.00
_cell.angle_gamma   90.00
#
_symmetry.space_group_name_H-M   'P 1'
#
loop_
_entity.id
_entity.type
_entity.pdbx_description
1 polymer ?
#
loop_
_entity_poly.entity_id
_entity_poly.type
_entity_poly.pdbx_seq_one_letter_code
_entity_poly.pdbx_strand_id
1 'polypeptide(L)'
;NQKNIDIVKHKEFNTVGRSTGNTGAYTGRKLKFGLRLEGGGKAGSFKREFAVVHSMRGEGEVVEDKFMSPKEEKLQPQSSSESESDDEGAEEVHLHALEEALVQNPHNYDAHVQYIKALRKYSHVEKLQIAREAMSSLFPLSPAMWQEWAKDETCLNSSSEAVSSIEQLYERGLCDYMSVPLWSDYLNFMQECDESVSQCTQEGTAKIRALFERALTAAGLHMSEGGKLWTAYREFEQALLITMEENDGKVKSKQVDRIRNIFRRQLSVPLVDMDATLEDYKAWEQQQGNVIRIDIEHLTGFPSIVIAAYRKAVEMYKSRADHEEKLAVGKNADTKQLQHYLNYINFEKSSGDPARVQVLYERAITEFPVVTELWLDYTHYLDSSLKVPHIIKAVYARAVRSCPWVEALWAKYMLALERFDASEEELSRVFELSLQCGFSNPEENLDLFLTRADGLRRKIMKRDEISNTSWVALLRETFQRAAEYLSQNLNYTDQFLHLHAYWARLECQLAKDMAAARGVWESLIKKSGSILEVWQGYIDMELALNNVSEARAIYKRCYSKRFKGNGSEVICKAWAHFEREHGSLVDLDQALIK
;
A
#
# COMPACT_ATOMS: atom_id res chain seq x y z
N ASN A 1 17.80 48.90 -11.89
CA ASN A 1 16.59 48.04 -11.90
C ASN A 1 16.64 46.99 -10.79
N GLN A 2 16.71 47.44 -9.54
CA GLN A 2 16.40 46.63 -8.35
C GLN A 2 15.53 47.55 -7.48
N LYS A 3 14.30 47.14 -7.16
CA LYS A 3 13.39 47.88 -6.29
C LYS A 3 13.41 47.25 -4.89
N ASN A 4 13.50 48.14 -3.93
CA ASN A 4 13.57 47.96 -2.49
C ASN A 4 12.38 47.18 -1.91
N ILE A 5 12.71 46.37 -0.89
CA ILE A 5 11.82 45.84 0.13
C ILE A 5 11.95 46.80 1.31
N ASP A 6 10.87 47.49 1.68
CA ASP A 6 10.78 48.26 2.93
C ASP A 6 9.77 47.62 3.87
N ILE A 7 10.29 47.27 5.05
CA ILE A 7 9.60 46.77 6.24
C ILE A 7 9.14 48.00 7.02
N VAL A 8 7.85 48.11 7.34
CA VAL A 8 7.37 49.09 8.34
C VAL A 8 6.50 48.40 9.38
N LYS A 9 7.02 48.44 10.62
CA LYS A 9 6.36 48.14 11.89
C LYS A 9 5.41 49.29 12.27
N HIS A 10 4.23 48.97 12.80
CA HIS A 10 3.47 49.85 13.71
C HIS A 10 2.79 48.95 14.77
N LYS A 11 3.30 48.92 16.00
CA LYS A 11 3.02 49.79 17.15
C LYS A 11 1.59 49.69 17.69
N GLU A 12 1.52 48.99 18.82
CA GLU A 12 0.43 48.89 19.79
C GLU A 12 -0.08 50.27 20.23
N PHE A 13 -1.39 50.39 20.37
CA PHE A 13 -2.02 51.39 21.25
C PHE A 13 -3.07 50.67 22.10
N ASN A 14 -2.82 50.66 23.41
CA ASN A 14 -3.80 50.38 24.45
C ASN A 14 -4.75 51.57 24.59
N THR A 15 -6.05 51.33 24.53
CA THR A 15 -7.06 52.23 25.10
C THR A 15 -8.11 51.40 25.85
N VAL A 16 -8.13 51.60 27.16
CA VAL A 16 -9.16 51.15 28.09
C VAL A 16 -10.38 52.06 27.95
N GLY A 17 -11.55 51.47 27.74
CA GLY A 17 -12.86 52.14 27.80
C GLY A 17 -13.90 51.17 28.35
N ARG A 18 -14.52 51.53 29.47
CA ARG A 18 -15.40 50.69 30.29
C ARG A 18 -16.86 51.12 30.12
N SER A 19 -17.78 50.14 30.05
CA SER A 19 -19.25 50.22 30.18
C SER A 19 -20.00 50.93 29.04
N THR A 20 -21.15 50.48 28.55
CA THR A 20 -22.35 49.89 29.18
C THR A 20 -23.06 48.94 28.22
N GLY A 21 -23.85 48.01 28.76
CA GLY A 21 -24.41 46.88 28.02
C GLY A 21 -25.58 47.18 27.08
N ASN A 22 -25.87 46.20 26.23
CA ASN A 22 -27.25 45.82 25.97
C ASN A 22 -27.33 44.34 25.55
N THR A 23 -28.29 43.66 26.13
CA THR A 23 -28.65 42.26 25.92
C THR A 23 -29.08 41.97 24.48
N GLY A 24 -28.50 40.94 23.87
CA GLY A 24 -28.97 40.36 22.62
C GLY A 24 -28.69 38.87 22.64
N ALA A 25 -29.68 38.08 23.05
CA ALA A 25 -29.62 36.63 23.07
C ALA A 25 -29.52 36.08 21.63
N TYR A 26 -28.32 35.70 21.21
CA TYR A 26 -28.14 34.85 20.03
C TYR A 26 -28.50 33.42 20.43
N THR A 27 -29.71 33.01 20.08
CA THR A 27 -30.13 31.61 20.10
C THR A 27 -29.48 30.91 18.91
N GLY A 28 -28.24 30.45 19.09
CA GLY A 28 -27.59 29.52 18.15
C GLY A 28 -28.36 28.21 18.13
N ARG A 29 -29.11 27.96 17.06
CA ARG A 29 -29.68 26.62 16.78
C ARG A 29 -28.52 25.68 16.45
N LYS A 30 -28.10 24.87 17.43
CA LYS A 30 -27.29 23.67 17.15
C LYS A 30 -28.13 22.71 16.31
N LEU A 31 -27.72 22.49 15.06
CA LEU A 31 -28.27 21.44 14.21
C LEU A 31 -27.67 20.10 14.66
N LYS A 32 -28.49 19.24 15.25
CA LYS A 32 -28.18 17.81 15.39
C LYS A 32 -28.58 17.14 14.08
N PHE A 33 -27.60 16.71 13.29
CA PHE A 33 -27.83 15.79 12.19
C PHE A 33 -28.02 14.39 12.79
N GLY A 34 -29.25 13.87 12.73
CA GLY A 34 -29.56 12.50 13.09
C GLY A 34 -29.94 11.73 11.84
N LEU A 35 -29.01 10.97 11.29
CA LEU A 35 -29.32 9.94 10.29
C LEU A 35 -30.13 8.84 11.00
N ARG A 36 -31.45 8.86 10.83
CA ARG A 36 -32.35 7.81 11.32
C ARG A 36 -32.24 6.60 10.40
N LEU A 37 -31.37 5.65 10.77
CA LEU A 37 -31.43 4.28 10.26
C LEU A 37 -32.35 3.49 11.19
N GLU A 38 -33.58 3.23 10.75
CA GLU A 38 -34.51 2.32 11.43
C GLU A 38 -34.52 0.92 10.81
N GLY A 39 -34.39 -0.07 11.70
CA GLY A 39 -34.67 -1.50 11.49
C GLY A 39 -33.41 -2.34 11.32
N GLY A 40 -32.95 -3.18 12.26
CA GLY A 40 -33.67 -3.97 13.26
C GLY A 40 -33.38 -5.45 12.98
N GLY A 41 -32.35 -6.02 13.62
CA GLY A 41 -31.96 -7.42 13.43
C GLY A 41 -31.06 -7.91 14.55
N LYS A 42 -31.54 -8.93 15.27
CA LYS A 42 -31.02 -9.47 16.53
C LYS A 42 -29.53 -9.85 16.48
N ALA A 43 -28.81 -9.47 17.54
CA ALA A 43 -27.48 -9.95 17.84
C ALA A 43 -27.47 -11.47 18.07
N GLY A 44 -26.76 -12.18 17.19
CA GLY A 44 -26.31 -13.56 17.40
C GLY A 44 -24.80 -13.56 17.43
N SER A 45 -24.23 -13.87 18.60
CA SER A 45 -22.80 -14.12 18.77
C SER A 45 -22.38 -15.28 17.87
N PHE A 46 -21.49 -15.01 16.91
CA PHE A 46 -20.83 -16.05 16.11
C PHE A 46 -19.33 -15.79 16.12
N LYS A 47 -18.61 -16.71 16.78
CA LYS A 47 -17.16 -16.87 16.70
C LYS A 47 -16.79 -17.09 15.23
N ARG A 48 -15.90 -16.25 14.69
CA ARG A 48 -15.20 -16.49 13.42
C ARG A 48 -13.81 -17.02 13.75
N GLU A 49 -13.62 -18.33 13.58
CA GLU A 49 -12.30 -18.93 13.50
C GLU A 49 -11.77 -18.74 12.07
N PHE A 50 -10.63 -18.07 11.94
CA PHE A 50 -9.87 -18.03 10.70
C PHE A 50 -8.98 -19.28 10.68
N ALA A 51 -9.33 -20.25 9.83
CA ALA A 51 -8.50 -21.42 9.58
C ALA A 51 -7.45 -21.06 8.50
N VAL A 52 -6.20 -20.90 8.93
CA VAL A 52 -5.03 -20.87 8.03
C VAL A 52 -4.73 -22.30 7.62
N VAL A 53 -5.11 -22.70 6.40
CA VAL A 53 -4.79 -24.03 5.87
C VAL A 53 -3.34 -24.04 5.38
N HIS A 54 -2.44 -24.64 6.16
CA HIS A 54 -1.15 -25.10 5.66
C HIS A 54 -1.35 -26.45 4.94
N SER A 55 -1.02 -26.49 3.66
CA SER A 55 -0.93 -27.72 2.88
C SER A 55 0.31 -28.50 3.31
N MET A 56 0.14 -29.62 4.04
CA MET A 56 1.12 -30.70 4.08
C MET A 56 0.44 -32.06 3.93
N ARG A 57 1.08 -32.88 3.11
CA ARG A 57 0.69 -34.21 2.64
C ARG A 57 1.32 -35.25 3.58
N GLY A 58 0.56 -36.21 4.11
CA GLY A 58 1.13 -37.32 4.88
C GLY A 58 0.08 -38.19 5.57
N GLU A 59 0.04 -39.45 5.17
CA GLU A 59 -0.79 -40.60 5.56
C GLU A 59 -0.97 -40.87 7.07
N GLY A 60 -2.09 -41.51 7.44
CA GLY A 60 -2.10 -42.51 8.52
C GLY A 60 -3.16 -42.40 9.63
N GLU A 61 -4.12 -43.32 9.58
CA GLU A 61 -4.90 -43.94 10.66
C GLU A 61 -6.06 -43.20 11.37
N VAL A 62 -7.19 -43.93 11.34
CA VAL A 62 -8.52 -43.66 11.89
C VAL A 62 -8.61 -44.29 13.26
N VAL A 63 -9.05 -43.54 14.28
CA VAL A 63 -9.70 -44.11 15.48
C VAL A 63 -10.85 -43.19 15.89
N GLU A 64 -12.07 -43.69 15.71
CA GLU A 64 -13.31 -43.15 16.29
C GLU A 64 -13.29 -43.36 17.81
N ASP A 65 -13.70 -42.37 18.61
CA ASP A 65 -14.49 -42.73 19.81
C ASP A 65 -15.48 -41.68 20.29
N LYS A 66 -16.53 -42.22 20.92
CA LYS A 66 -17.89 -41.72 21.11
C LYS A 66 -18.09 -40.53 22.06
N PHE A 67 -19.10 -39.74 21.69
CA PHE A 67 -20.05 -39.01 22.55
C PHE A 67 -20.30 -39.63 23.94
N MET A 68 -20.19 -38.81 25.00
CA MET A 68 -21.06 -38.88 26.19
C MET A 68 -21.21 -37.49 26.83
N SER A 69 -22.44 -36.98 26.86
CA SER A 69 -22.88 -35.90 27.75
C SER A 69 -23.27 -36.46 29.12
N PRO A 70 -23.17 -35.67 30.20
CA PRO A 70 -24.31 -35.62 31.10
C PRO A 70 -24.60 -34.24 31.75
N LYS A 71 -25.89 -33.88 31.59
CA LYS A 71 -26.84 -33.35 32.58
C LYS A 71 -26.56 -32.05 33.36
N GLU A 72 -27.45 -31.10 33.10
CA GLU A 72 -27.81 -29.96 33.95
C GLU A 72 -28.28 -30.40 35.34
N GLU A 73 -27.78 -29.73 36.39
CA GLU A 73 -28.42 -29.69 37.69
C GLU A 73 -28.47 -28.23 38.18
N LYS A 74 -29.69 -27.75 38.43
CA LYS A 74 -30.02 -26.38 38.88
C LYS A 74 -29.69 -26.21 40.36
N LEU A 75 -28.92 -25.19 40.70
CA LEU A 75 -28.92 -24.57 42.03
C LEU A 75 -29.02 -23.05 41.88
N GLN A 76 -30.06 -22.48 42.51
CA GLN A 76 -30.34 -21.04 42.60
C GLN A 76 -29.59 -20.39 43.79
N PRO A 77 -29.53 -19.05 43.86
CA PRO A 77 -28.32 -18.32 44.23
C PRO A 77 -28.23 -18.05 45.73
N GLN A 78 -27.00 -18.12 46.27
CA GLN A 78 -26.68 -17.45 47.52
C GLN A 78 -25.75 -16.27 47.23
N SER A 79 -26.22 -15.12 47.70
CA SER A 79 -25.52 -13.86 47.77
C SER A 79 -24.21 -14.00 48.55
N SER A 80 -23.09 -13.82 47.87
CA SER A 80 -21.80 -13.46 48.47
C SER A 80 -21.17 -12.36 47.63
N SER A 81 -21.39 -11.14 48.10
CA SER A 81 -20.54 -9.98 47.84
C SER A 81 -19.12 -10.32 48.27
N GLU A 82 -18.19 -10.49 47.32
CA GLU A 82 -16.73 -10.32 47.43
C GLU A 82 -16.06 -10.96 46.19
N SER A 83 -15.56 -10.16 45.25
CA SER A 83 -14.40 -10.42 44.35
C SER A 83 -14.38 -9.44 43.17
N GLU A 84 -14.09 -8.16 43.44
CA GLU A 84 -13.59 -7.25 42.37
C GLU A 84 -12.05 -7.30 42.27
N SER A 85 -11.35 -8.01 43.16
CA SER A 85 -9.87 -8.07 43.19
C SER A 85 -9.24 -9.19 42.36
N ASP A 86 -9.98 -10.26 42.04
CA ASP A 86 -9.44 -11.39 41.26
C ASP A 86 -9.55 -11.16 39.75
N ASP A 87 -10.45 -10.28 39.30
CA ASP A 87 -10.62 -9.96 37.88
C ASP A 87 -9.47 -9.05 37.41
N GLU A 88 -9.15 -7.95 38.12
CA GLU A 88 -8.05 -7.02 37.77
C GLU A 88 -6.69 -7.73 37.62
N GLY A 89 -6.38 -8.70 38.48
CA GLY A 89 -5.15 -9.49 38.40
C GLY A 89 -5.10 -10.42 37.17
N ALA A 90 -6.23 -10.98 36.76
CA ALA A 90 -6.32 -11.79 35.55
C ALA A 90 -6.25 -10.93 34.27
N GLU A 91 -6.76 -9.70 34.33
CA GLU A 91 -6.69 -8.71 33.24
C GLU A 91 -5.26 -8.27 32.94
N GLU A 92 -4.50 -7.91 33.97
CA GLU A 92 -3.09 -7.50 33.83
C GLU A 92 -2.22 -8.66 33.32
N VAL A 93 -2.44 -9.89 33.81
CA VAL A 93 -1.70 -11.07 33.35
C VAL A 93 -1.97 -11.35 31.86
N HIS A 94 -3.22 -11.22 31.41
CA HIS A 94 -3.56 -11.41 30.00
C HIS A 94 -2.96 -10.31 29.09
N LEU A 95 -2.97 -9.04 29.53
CA LEU A 95 -2.31 -7.96 28.80
C LEU A 95 -0.79 -8.15 28.74
N HIS A 96 -0.15 -8.55 29.84
CA HIS A 96 1.29 -8.80 29.88
C HIS A 96 1.70 -9.97 28.96
N ALA A 97 0.92 -11.05 28.94
CA ALA A 97 1.17 -12.17 28.03
C ALA A 97 1.09 -11.77 26.55
N LEU A 98 0.14 -10.89 26.20
CA LEU A 98 0.04 -10.34 24.84
C LEU A 98 1.18 -9.36 24.52
N GLU A 99 1.61 -8.54 25.48
CA GLU A 99 2.78 -7.68 25.33
C GLU A 99 4.06 -8.51 25.10
N GLU A 100 4.28 -9.56 25.89
CA GLU A 100 5.40 -10.49 25.70
C GLU A 100 5.37 -11.16 24.33
N ALA A 101 4.19 -11.61 23.87
CA ALA A 101 4.03 -12.20 22.55
C ALA A 101 4.38 -11.20 21.43
N LEU A 102 4.04 -9.92 21.59
CA LEU A 102 4.39 -8.87 20.64
C LEU A 102 5.87 -8.48 20.70
N VAL A 103 6.51 -8.55 21.86
CA VAL A 103 7.97 -8.36 21.98
C VAL A 103 8.72 -9.50 21.31
N GLN A 104 8.24 -10.73 21.45
CA GLN A 104 8.84 -11.91 20.80
C GLN A 104 8.62 -11.90 19.28
N ASN A 105 7.43 -11.49 18.83
CA ASN A 105 7.11 -11.39 17.41
C ASN A 105 6.28 -10.13 17.10
N PRO A 106 6.96 -9.00 16.79
CA PRO A 106 6.28 -7.74 16.44
C PRO A 106 5.39 -7.84 15.19
N HIS A 107 5.65 -8.82 14.32
CA HIS A 107 4.92 -9.03 13.08
C HIS A 107 3.69 -9.96 13.22
N ASN A 108 3.27 -10.29 14.45
CA ASN A 108 2.07 -11.09 14.66
C ASN A 108 0.79 -10.22 14.62
N TYR A 109 0.09 -10.25 13.49
CA TYR A 109 -1.15 -9.49 13.28
C TYR A 109 -2.24 -9.84 14.30
N ASP A 110 -2.50 -11.13 14.54
CA ASP A 110 -3.58 -11.56 15.44
C ASP A 110 -3.32 -11.15 16.89
N ALA A 111 -2.07 -11.17 17.33
CA ALA A 111 -1.68 -10.70 18.66
C ALA A 111 -1.95 -9.19 18.81
N HIS A 112 -1.63 -8.37 17.80
CA HIS A 112 -1.97 -6.93 17.81
C HIS A 112 -3.48 -6.71 17.90
N VAL A 113 -4.27 -7.44 17.11
CA VAL A 113 -5.75 -7.34 17.14
C VAL A 113 -6.31 -7.71 18.50
N GLN A 114 -5.83 -8.80 19.09
CA GLN A 114 -6.27 -9.26 20.42
C GLN A 114 -5.87 -8.28 21.51
N TYR A 115 -4.66 -7.74 21.45
CA TYR A 115 -4.15 -6.74 22.39
C TYR A 115 -4.96 -5.44 22.33
N ILE A 116 -5.25 -4.91 21.14
CA ILE A 116 -6.09 -3.71 20.97
C ILE A 116 -7.51 -3.96 21.48
N LYS A 117 -8.09 -5.13 21.21
CA LYS A 117 -9.42 -5.51 21.73
C LYS A 117 -9.44 -5.59 23.25
N ALA A 118 -8.41 -6.16 23.86
CA ALA A 118 -8.26 -6.24 25.30
C ALA A 118 -8.11 -4.84 25.92
N LEU A 119 -7.19 -4.01 25.42
CA LEU A 119 -6.99 -2.63 25.90
C LEU A 119 -8.25 -1.77 25.80
N ARG A 120 -9.03 -1.94 24.72
CA ARG A 120 -10.33 -1.26 24.55
C ARG A 120 -11.37 -1.74 25.56
N LYS A 121 -11.42 -3.05 25.85
CA LYS A 121 -12.32 -3.63 26.87
C LYS A 121 -12.00 -3.09 28.26
N TYR A 122 -10.71 -2.96 28.59
CA TYR A 122 -10.23 -2.51 29.89
C TYR A 122 -10.04 -0.98 29.98
N SER A 123 -10.50 -0.21 29.00
CA SER A 123 -10.44 1.28 28.99
C SER A 123 -9.05 1.90 29.23
N HIS A 124 -7.98 1.23 28.79
CA HIS A 124 -6.60 1.74 28.90
C HIS A 124 -6.26 2.69 27.73
N VAL A 125 -6.73 3.93 27.80
CA VAL A 125 -6.71 4.89 26.68
C VAL A 125 -5.30 5.17 26.12
N GLU A 126 -4.32 5.47 26.99
CA GLU A 126 -2.96 5.81 26.54
C GLU A 126 -2.26 4.62 25.87
N LYS A 127 -2.34 3.43 26.49
CA LYS A 127 -1.78 2.20 25.91
C LYS A 127 -2.48 1.83 24.60
N LEU A 128 -3.79 2.05 24.50
CA LEU A 128 -4.57 1.79 23.29
C LEU A 128 -4.11 2.64 22.10
N GLN A 129 -3.83 3.92 22.33
CA GLN A 129 -3.28 4.81 21.30
C GLN A 129 -1.91 4.33 20.82
N ILE A 130 -1.00 4.00 21.74
CA ILE A 130 0.33 3.50 21.42
C ILE A 130 0.25 2.18 20.64
N ALA A 131 -0.61 1.25 21.06
CA ALA A 131 -0.81 -0.03 20.40
C ALA A 131 -1.35 0.13 18.97
N ARG A 132 -2.32 1.04 18.77
CA ARG A 132 -2.89 1.34 17.45
C ARG A 132 -1.86 1.98 16.52
N GLU A 133 -1.07 2.93 17.03
CA GLU A 133 0.02 3.53 16.26
C GLU A 133 1.07 2.49 15.86
N ALA A 134 1.50 1.65 16.80
CA ALA A 134 2.44 0.56 16.54
C ALA A 134 1.91 -0.39 15.45
N MET A 135 0.66 -0.85 15.57
CA MET A 135 0.04 -1.73 14.58
C MET A 135 -0.06 -1.05 13.21
N SER A 136 -0.50 0.21 13.15
CA SER A 136 -0.65 0.96 11.90
C SER A 136 0.68 1.22 11.19
N SER A 137 1.79 1.33 11.94
CA SER A 137 3.11 1.52 11.34
C SER A 137 3.59 0.26 10.60
N LEU A 138 3.20 -0.91 11.08
CA LEU A 138 3.59 -2.21 10.54
C LEU A 138 2.63 -2.72 9.47
N PHE A 139 1.32 -2.60 9.70
CA PHE A 139 0.28 -3.20 8.86
C PHE A 139 -0.69 -2.15 8.34
N PRO A 140 -1.15 -2.28 7.08
CA PRO A 140 -2.34 -1.56 6.63
C PRO A 140 -3.54 -2.03 7.45
N LEU A 141 -4.32 -1.11 8.02
CA LEU A 141 -5.47 -1.49 8.84
C LEU A 141 -6.73 -1.58 7.98
N SER A 142 -7.64 -2.48 8.36
CA SER A 142 -8.93 -2.58 7.68
C SER A 142 -9.76 -1.29 7.89
N PRO A 143 -10.66 -0.94 6.95
CA PRO A 143 -11.49 0.25 7.10
C PRO A 143 -12.30 0.29 8.41
N ALA A 144 -12.75 -0.87 8.89
CA ALA A 144 -13.48 -0.97 10.15
C ALA A 144 -12.61 -0.58 11.37
N MET A 145 -11.33 -0.97 11.37
CA MET A 145 -10.40 -0.62 12.46
C MET A 145 -10.13 0.89 12.50
N TRP A 146 -9.99 1.52 11.33
CA TRP A 146 -9.85 2.97 11.22
C TRP A 146 -11.12 3.70 11.71
N GLN A 147 -12.32 3.22 11.35
CA GLN A 147 -13.58 3.78 11.84
C GLN A 147 -13.71 3.64 13.36
N GLU A 148 -13.36 2.49 13.93
CA GLU A 148 -13.37 2.28 15.39
C GLU A 148 -12.41 3.21 16.10
N TRP A 149 -11.19 3.38 15.58
CA TRP A 149 -10.21 4.28 16.16
C TRP A 149 -10.69 5.74 16.11
N ALA A 150 -11.15 6.22 14.95
CA ALA A 150 -11.63 7.59 14.81
C ALA A 150 -12.83 7.88 15.73
N LYS A 151 -13.76 6.92 15.90
CA LYS A 151 -14.91 7.05 16.80
C LYS A 151 -14.49 7.14 18.27
N ASP A 152 -13.56 6.29 18.69
CA ASP A 152 -13.05 6.32 20.06
C ASP A 152 -12.36 7.67 20.36
N GLU A 153 -11.53 8.19 19.43
CA GLU A 153 -10.88 9.50 19.58
C GLU A 153 -11.88 10.66 19.63
N THR A 154 -12.93 10.62 18.81
CA THR A 154 -14.00 11.64 18.81
C THR A 154 -14.74 11.68 20.14
N CYS A 155 -14.96 10.51 20.77
CA CYS A 155 -15.58 10.41 22.09
C CYS A 155 -14.69 10.96 23.22
N LEU A 156 -13.37 10.82 23.09
CA LEU A 156 -12.41 11.24 24.13
C LEU A 156 -12.05 12.72 24.04
N ASN A 157 -11.96 13.27 22.83
CA ASN A 157 -11.39 14.59 22.57
C ASN A 157 -12.35 15.49 21.78
N SER A 158 -13.04 16.41 22.46
CA SER A 158 -13.97 17.38 21.82
C SER A 158 -13.36 18.76 21.54
N SER A 159 -12.03 18.92 21.61
CA SER A 159 -11.37 20.20 21.35
C SER A 159 -11.16 20.44 19.85
N SER A 160 -10.99 21.71 19.43
CA SER A 160 -10.71 22.04 18.02
C SER A 160 -9.39 21.43 17.52
N GLU A 161 -8.39 21.32 18.39
CA GLU A 161 -7.11 20.65 18.08
C GLU A 161 -7.30 19.14 17.82
N ALA A 162 -8.24 18.51 18.51
CA ALA A 162 -8.59 17.12 18.31
C ALA A 162 -9.22 16.85 16.92
N VAL A 163 -9.97 17.83 16.39
CA VAL A 163 -10.58 17.70 15.04
C VAL A 163 -9.50 17.54 13.97
N SER A 164 -8.41 18.32 14.06
CA SER A 164 -7.28 18.22 13.13
C SER A 164 -6.56 16.87 13.24
N SER A 165 -6.36 16.37 14.45
CA SER A 165 -5.74 15.06 14.68
C SER A 165 -6.61 13.91 14.13
N ILE A 166 -7.93 13.97 14.32
CA ILE A 166 -8.87 12.97 13.79
C ILE A 166 -8.97 13.08 12.26
N GLU A 167 -8.89 14.28 11.69
CA GLU A 167 -8.80 14.49 10.24
C GLU A 167 -7.59 13.71 9.67
N GLN A 168 -6.42 13.80 10.32
CA GLN A 168 -5.23 13.05 9.91
C GLN A 168 -5.39 11.54 10.04
N LEU A 169 -6.16 11.05 11.03
CA LEU A 169 -6.46 9.62 11.16
C LEU A 169 -7.30 9.12 9.98
N TYR A 170 -8.34 9.87 9.57
CA TYR A 170 -9.12 9.53 8.38
C TYR A 170 -8.25 9.54 7.11
N GLU A 171 -7.41 10.56 6.94
CA GLU A 171 -6.50 10.67 5.79
C GLU A 171 -5.54 9.47 5.70
N ARG A 172 -5.00 9.02 6.83
CA ARG A 172 -4.18 7.80 6.89
C ARG A 172 -4.98 6.56 6.50
N GLY A 173 -6.18 6.39 7.05
CA GLY A 173 -7.02 5.24 6.76
C GLY A 173 -7.46 5.14 5.30
N LEU A 174 -7.71 6.29 4.67
CA LEU A 174 -8.05 6.38 3.24
C LEU A 174 -6.87 6.05 2.32
N CYS A 175 -5.64 6.06 2.83
CA CYS A 175 -4.46 5.64 2.09
C CYS A 175 -4.23 4.13 2.11
N ASP A 176 -4.75 3.40 3.11
CA ASP A 176 -4.55 1.95 3.22
C ASP A 176 -5.45 1.19 2.24
N TYR A 177 -6.76 1.45 2.24
CA TYR A 177 -7.75 0.76 1.40
C TYR A 177 -8.88 1.69 0.96
N MET A 178 -9.42 1.44 -0.24
CA MET A 178 -10.61 2.14 -0.70
C MET A 178 -11.83 1.62 0.06
N SER A 179 -12.54 2.51 0.76
CA SER A 179 -13.76 2.18 1.51
C SER A 179 -14.78 3.31 1.45
N VAL A 180 -15.95 3.03 0.87
CA VAL A 180 -17.08 3.96 0.87
C VAL A 180 -17.62 4.22 2.29
N PRO A 181 -17.75 3.22 3.18
CA PRO A 181 -18.11 3.46 4.58
C PRO A 181 -17.15 4.42 5.29
N LEU A 182 -15.84 4.27 5.09
CA LEU A 182 -14.85 5.15 5.73
C LEU A 182 -14.96 6.60 5.23
N TRP A 183 -15.14 6.79 3.92
CA TRP A 183 -15.44 8.11 3.36
C TRP A 183 -16.72 8.72 3.93
N SER A 184 -17.77 7.92 4.07
CA SER A 184 -19.06 8.38 4.61
C SER A 184 -18.94 8.81 6.07
N ASP A 185 -18.23 8.02 6.89
CA ASP A 185 -17.94 8.37 8.28
C ASP A 185 -17.10 9.65 8.40
N TYR A 186 -16.10 9.82 7.53
CA TYR A 186 -15.29 11.04 7.50
C TYR A 186 -16.11 12.28 7.10
N LEU A 187 -16.97 12.16 6.09
CA LEU A 187 -17.87 13.23 5.67
C LEU A 187 -18.85 13.63 6.78
N ASN A 188 -19.40 12.66 7.51
CA ASN A 188 -20.28 12.91 8.65
C ASN A 188 -19.53 13.58 9.80
N PHE A 189 -18.33 13.08 10.14
CA PHE A 189 -17.46 13.69 11.15
C PHE A 189 -17.16 15.15 10.84
N MET A 190 -16.82 15.47 9.59
CA MET A 190 -16.57 16.85 9.17
C MET A 190 -17.80 17.74 9.27
N GLN A 191 -19.00 17.22 9.04
CA GLN A 191 -20.25 17.98 9.20
C GLN A 191 -20.62 18.22 10.66
N GLU A 192 -20.28 17.29 11.56
CA GLU A 192 -20.63 17.35 12.99
C GLU A 192 -19.60 18.12 13.84
N CYS A 193 -18.31 17.93 13.57
CA CYS A 193 -17.23 18.36 14.46
C CYS A 193 -16.48 19.61 13.98
N ASP A 194 -16.45 19.91 12.67
CA ASP A 194 -15.81 21.12 12.16
C ASP A 194 -16.78 22.32 12.28
N GLU A 195 -16.42 23.31 13.09
CA GLU A 195 -17.25 24.49 13.34
C GLU A 195 -17.52 25.29 12.05
N SER A 196 -16.55 25.36 11.14
CA SER A 196 -16.68 26.11 9.89
C SER A 196 -17.66 25.45 8.92
N VAL A 197 -17.68 24.10 8.91
CA VAL A 197 -18.56 23.28 8.08
C VAL A 197 -19.97 23.25 8.67
N SER A 198 -20.10 23.00 9.97
CA SER A 198 -21.39 22.96 10.67
C SER A 198 -22.12 24.31 10.62
N GLN A 199 -21.39 25.43 10.71
CA GLN A 199 -21.95 26.77 10.54
C GLN A 199 -22.18 27.17 9.07
N CYS A 200 -21.88 26.29 8.12
CA CYS A 200 -22.02 26.55 6.68
C CYS A 200 -21.32 27.85 6.23
N THR A 201 -20.16 28.16 6.82
CA THR A 201 -19.35 29.30 6.39
C THR A 201 -18.90 29.12 4.94
N GLN A 202 -18.54 30.21 4.26
CA GLN A 202 -18.07 30.11 2.87
C GLN A 202 -16.83 29.21 2.73
N GLU A 203 -15.92 29.29 3.70
CA GLU A 203 -14.70 28.47 3.76
C GLU A 203 -15.00 27.00 4.10
N GLY A 204 -15.81 26.74 5.13
CA GLY A 204 -16.21 25.37 5.50
C GLY A 204 -17.00 24.69 4.38
N THR A 205 -17.88 25.42 3.69
CA THR A 205 -18.60 24.91 2.53
C THR A 205 -17.65 24.57 1.38
N ALA A 206 -16.59 25.35 1.16
CA ALA A 206 -15.58 25.03 0.16
C ALA A 206 -14.76 23.79 0.58
N LYS A 207 -14.41 23.66 1.86
CA LYS A 207 -13.69 22.51 2.43
C LYS A 207 -14.47 21.20 2.24
N ILE A 208 -15.73 21.15 2.66
CA ILE A 208 -16.55 19.93 2.54
C ILE A 208 -16.86 19.57 1.08
N ARG A 209 -17.04 20.56 0.19
CA ARG A 209 -17.19 20.32 -1.25
C ARG A 209 -15.94 19.69 -1.86
N ALA A 210 -14.76 20.21 -1.52
CA ALA A 210 -13.49 19.63 -1.96
C ALA A 210 -13.35 18.19 -1.45
N LEU A 211 -13.81 17.92 -0.23
CA LEU A 211 -13.81 16.58 0.34
C LEU A 211 -14.76 15.62 -0.39
N PHE A 212 -15.98 16.05 -0.72
CA PHE A 212 -16.91 15.26 -1.55
C PHE A 212 -16.33 14.95 -2.92
N GLU A 213 -15.70 15.92 -3.60
CA GLU A 213 -15.08 15.67 -4.91
C GLU A 213 -13.90 14.68 -4.83
N ARG A 214 -13.13 14.72 -3.73
CA ARG A 214 -12.10 13.70 -3.46
C ARG A 214 -12.71 12.31 -3.26
N ALA A 215 -13.78 12.21 -2.47
CA ALA A 215 -14.49 10.96 -2.23
C ALA A 215 -15.06 10.38 -3.54
N LEU A 216 -15.63 11.22 -4.40
CA LEU A 216 -16.12 10.82 -5.73
C LEU A 216 -15.00 10.42 -6.68
N THR A 217 -13.85 11.08 -6.63
CA THR A 217 -12.68 10.70 -7.43
C THR A 217 -12.13 9.34 -7.00
N ALA A 218 -12.11 9.06 -5.70
CA ALA A 218 -11.63 7.80 -5.15
C ALA A 218 -12.63 6.65 -5.39
N ALA A 219 -13.90 6.81 -4.99
CA ALA A 219 -14.86 5.72 -4.91
C ALA A 219 -16.20 5.99 -5.64
N GLY A 220 -16.32 7.10 -6.38
CA GLY A 220 -17.56 7.46 -7.08
C GLY A 220 -17.93 6.52 -8.26
N LEU A 221 -16.96 5.75 -8.77
CA LEU A 221 -17.17 4.71 -9.79
C LEU A 221 -17.46 3.32 -9.20
N HIS A 222 -17.53 3.21 -7.87
CA HIS A 222 -17.84 1.95 -7.20
C HIS A 222 -19.30 1.56 -7.50
N MET A 223 -19.49 0.46 -8.24
CA MET A 223 -20.79 0.09 -8.80
C MET A 223 -21.91 -0.06 -7.76
N SER A 224 -21.66 -0.79 -6.66
CA SER A 224 -22.66 -1.08 -5.63
C SER A 224 -22.77 -0.01 -4.53
N GLU A 225 -21.66 0.59 -4.12
CA GLU A 225 -21.62 1.51 -2.99
C GLU A 225 -21.42 2.98 -3.35
N GLY A 226 -20.89 3.30 -4.53
CA GLY A 226 -20.56 4.67 -4.94
C GLY A 226 -21.77 5.59 -4.96
N GLY A 227 -22.97 5.06 -5.25
CA GLY A 227 -24.24 5.79 -5.19
C GLY A 227 -24.53 6.42 -3.83
N LYS A 228 -24.03 5.83 -2.73
CA LYS A 228 -24.15 6.39 -1.38
C LYS A 228 -23.43 7.74 -1.26
N LEU A 229 -22.22 7.86 -1.82
CA LEU A 229 -21.44 9.10 -1.80
C LEU A 229 -22.08 10.18 -2.67
N TRP A 230 -22.56 9.80 -3.86
CA TRP A 230 -23.29 10.72 -4.72
C TRP A 230 -24.53 11.26 -4.01
N THR A 231 -25.29 10.38 -3.35
CA THR A 231 -26.52 10.74 -2.62
C THR A 231 -26.25 11.65 -1.45
N ALA A 232 -25.25 11.33 -0.62
CA ALA A 232 -24.80 12.21 0.45
C ALA A 232 -24.39 13.61 -0.07
N TYR A 233 -23.70 13.67 -1.23
CA TYR A 233 -23.32 14.97 -1.80
C TYR A 233 -24.54 15.76 -2.31
N ARG A 234 -25.51 15.10 -2.95
CA ARG A 234 -26.77 15.72 -3.38
C ARG A 234 -27.56 16.26 -2.20
N GLU A 235 -27.75 15.44 -1.16
CA GLU A 235 -28.49 15.81 0.05
C GLU A 235 -27.86 17.02 0.75
N PHE A 236 -26.53 17.05 0.86
CA PHE A 236 -25.80 18.19 1.40
C PHE A 236 -26.06 19.49 0.61
N GLU A 237 -25.91 19.46 -0.71
CA GLU A 237 -26.11 20.66 -1.54
C GLU A 237 -27.60 21.10 -1.59
N GLN A 238 -28.54 20.16 -1.50
CA GLN A 238 -29.97 20.45 -1.37
C GLN A 238 -30.30 21.08 -0.01
N ALA A 239 -29.73 20.58 1.08
CA ALA A 239 -29.89 21.17 2.41
C ALA A 239 -29.35 22.61 2.45
N LEU A 240 -28.19 22.86 1.82
CA LEU A 240 -27.66 24.22 1.65
C LEU A 240 -28.59 25.14 0.84
N LEU A 241 -29.27 24.63 -0.19
CA LEU A 241 -30.21 25.44 -0.96
C LEU A 241 -31.42 25.89 -0.12
N ILE A 242 -31.91 25.02 0.78
CA ILE A 242 -33.05 25.30 1.65
C ILE A 242 -32.69 26.38 2.69
N THR A 243 -31.45 26.41 3.20
CA THR A 243 -31.03 27.35 4.23
C THR A 243 -30.65 28.73 3.69
N MET A 244 -30.49 28.90 2.38
CA MET A 244 -30.17 30.19 1.76
C MET A 244 -31.35 31.19 1.81
N GLU A 245 -31.07 32.45 2.15
CA GLU A 245 -32.06 33.53 2.20
C GLU A 245 -32.65 33.87 0.82
N GLU A 246 -33.88 34.39 0.77
CA GLU A 246 -34.60 34.71 -0.48
C GLU A 246 -33.98 35.87 -1.28
N ASN A 247 -33.19 36.73 -0.64
CA ASN A 247 -32.60 37.91 -1.27
C ASN A 247 -31.42 37.59 -2.22
N ASP A 248 -30.95 36.35 -2.22
CA ASP A 248 -29.74 35.88 -2.93
C ASP A 248 -30.06 35.12 -4.25
N GLY A 249 -30.99 35.64 -5.06
CA GLY A 249 -31.48 34.95 -6.27
C GLY A 249 -30.37 34.47 -7.24
N LYS A 250 -29.27 35.23 -7.38
CA LYS A 250 -28.12 34.84 -8.21
C LYS A 250 -27.30 33.71 -7.59
N VAL A 251 -27.17 33.66 -6.27
CA VAL A 251 -26.45 32.59 -5.55
C VAL A 251 -27.28 31.32 -5.54
N LYS A 252 -28.60 31.43 -5.32
CA LYS A 252 -29.55 30.31 -5.44
C LYS A 252 -29.53 29.69 -6.83
N SER A 253 -29.53 30.50 -7.89
CA SER A 253 -29.41 29.97 -9.27
C SER A 253 -28.13 29.16 -9.47
N LYS A 254 -26.98 29.64 -8.98
CA LYS A 254 -25.72 28.88 -9.05
C LYS A 254 -25.77 27.58 -8.25
N GLN A 255 -26.44 27.60 -7.11
CA GLN A 255 -26.61 26.42 -6.25
C GLN A 255 -27.49 25.36 -6.92
N VAL A 256 -28.61 25.78 -7.55
CA VAL A 256 -29.47 24.92 -8.36
C VAL A 256 -28.68 24.31 -9.52
N ASP A 257 -27.88 25.10 -10.24
CA ASP A 257 -27.05 24.59 -11.35
C ASP A 257 -26.01 23.57 -10.88
N ARG A 258 -25.47 23.75 -9.66
CA ARG A 258 -24.55 22.78 -9.04
C ARG A 258 -25.24 21.45 -8.76
N ILE A 259 -26.41 21.46 -8.09
CA ILE A 259 -27.18 20.25 -7.81
C ILE A 259 -27.54 19.53 -9.12
N ARG A 260 -28.00 20.28 -10.12
CA ARG A 260 -28.28 19.78 -11.47
C ARG A 260 -27.04 19.11 -12.09
N ASN A 261 -25.87 19.72 -11.95
CA ASN A 261 -24.63 19.15 -12.45
C ASN A 261 -24.25 17.85 -11.74
N ILE A 262 -24.48 17.74 -10.43
CA ILE A 262 -24.22 16.50 -9.66
C ILE A 262 -25.12 15.36 -10.16
N PHE A 263 -26.43 15.61 -10.33
CA PHE A 263 -27.34 14.62 -10.93
C PHE A 263 -26.87 14.17 -12.33
N ARG A 264 -26.51 15.11 -13.20
CA ARG A 264 -26.03 14.80 -14.56
C ARG A 264 -24.76 13.97 -14.55
N ARG A 265 -23.83 14.26 -13.65
CA ARG A 265 -22.59 13.49 -13.48
C ARG A 265 -22.90 12.08 -12.98
N GLN A 266 -23.72 11.92 -11.95
CA GLN A 266 -24.06 10.61 -11.42
C GLN A 266 -24.81 9.75 -12.44
N LEU A 267 -25.77 10.30 -13.18
CA LEU A 267 -26.50 9.59 -14.24
C LEU A 267 -25.59 9.12 -15.40
N SER A 268 -24.38 9.67 -15.51
CA SER A 268 -23.37 9.24 -16.49
C SER A 268 -22.47 8.11 -15.98
N VAL A 269 -22.62 7.69 -14.73
CA VAL A 269 -21.85 6.60 -14.11
C VAL A 269 -22.73 5.36 -14.01
N PRO A 270 -22.24 4.17 -14.41
CA PRO A 270 -22.98 2.93 -14.23
C PRO A 270 -23.02 2.57 -12.73
N LEU A 271 -24.16 2.76 -12.07
CA LEU A 271 -24.36 2.44 -10.65
C LEU A 271 -25.59 1.55 -10.47
N VAL A 272 -25.70 0.85 -9.35
CA VAL A 272 -26.87 -0.01 -9.05
C VAL A 272 -28.15 0.80 -8.88
N ASP A 273 -28.06 2.03 -8.37
CA ASP A 273 -29.17 2.92 -8.04
C ASP A 273 -29.54 3.91 -9.17
N MET A 274 -29.17 3.61 -10.42
CA MET A 274 -29.39 4.49 -11.57
C MET A 274 -30.86 4.84 -11.83
N ASP A 275 -31.77 3.86 -11.69
CA ASP A 275 -33.19 4.07 -11.96
C ASP A 275 -33.82 4.95 -10.88
N ALA A 276 -33.52 4.69 -9.60
CA ALA A 276 -33.94 5.53 -8.48
C ALA A 276 -33.39 6.96 -8.61
N THR A 277 -32.11 7.10 -8.99
CA THR A 277 -31.48 8.42 -9.23
C THR A 277 -32.20 9.20 -10.34
N LEU A 278 -32.66 8.52 -11.40
CA LEU A 278 -33.39 9.14 -12.48
C LEU A 278 -34.77 9.64 -12.02
N GLU A 279 -35.46 8.88 -11.16
CA GLU A 279 -36.73 9.28 -10.55
C GLU A 279 -36.55 10.49 -9.63
N ASP A 280 -35.53 10.47 -8.77
CA ASP A 280 -35.18 11.61 -7.90
C ASP A 280 -34.87 12.86 -8.73
N TYR A 281 -34.13 12.72 -9.83
CA TYR A 281 -33.79 13.85 -10.69
C TYR A 281 -35.04 14.45 -11.36
N LYS A 282 -35.98 13.61 -11.80
CA LYS A 282 -37.26 14.05 -12.37
C LYS A 282 -38.08 14.82 -11.33
N ALA A 283 -38.21 14.28 -10.12
CA ALA A 283 -38.92 14.92 -9.03
C ALA A 283 -38.29 16.28 -8.67
N TRP A 284 -36.95 16.34 -8.63
CA TRP A 284 -36.22 17.56 -8.31
C TRP A 284 -36.37 18.64 -9.41
N GLU A 285 -36.25 18.32 -10.70
CA GLU A 285 -36.45 19.30 -11.78
C GLU A 285 -37.90 19.81 -11.82
N GLN A 286 -38.88 18.97 -11.51
CA GLN A 286 -40.28 19.39 -11.38
C GLN A 286 -40.46 20.42 -10.25
N GLN A 287 -39.78 20.26 -9.11
CA GLN A 287 -39.76 21.24 -8.03
C GLN A 287 -39.13 22.58 -8.45
N GLN A 288 -38.19 22.56 -9.41
CA GLN A 288 -37.59 23.77 -9.97
C GLN A 288 -38.45 24.43 -11.08
N GLY A 289 -39.65 23.91 -11.37
CA GLY A 289 -40.56 24.44 -12.38
C GLY A 289 -40.32 23.92 -13.80
N ASN A 290 -39.43 22.95 -13.99
CA ASN A 290 -39.20 22.30 -15.28
C ASN A 290 -40.12 21.09 -15.43
N VAL A 291 -41.10 21.16 -16.34
CA VAL A 291 -42.02 20.06 -16.61
C VAL A 291 -41.39 19.07 -17.60
N ILE A 292 -40.92 17.94 -17.09
CA ILE A 292 -40.43 16.82 -17.91
C ILE A 292 -41.64 15.91 -18.23
N ARG A 293 -42.11 15.93 -19.49
CA ARG A 293 -43.20 15.04 -19.95
C ARG A 293 -42.60 13.72 -20.43
N ILE A 294 -43.19 12.61 -19.97
CA ILE A 294 -42.76 11.24 -20.28
C ILE A 294 -43.51 10.75 -21.52
N ASP A 295 -42.77 10.24 -22.50
CA ASP A 295 -43.06 8.93 -23.07
C ASP A 295 -41.85 8.04 -22.80
N ILE A 296 -42.11 6.78 -22.42
CA ILE A 296 -41.15 5.85 -21.82
C ILE A 296 -39.95 5.52 -22.75
N GLU A 297 -40.02 5.89 -24.03
CA GLU A 297 -38.95 5.73 -25.02
C GLU A 297 -38.18 7.02 -25.33
N HIS A 298 -38.74 8.18 -25.00
CA HIS A 298 -38.18 9.48 -25.33
C HIS A 298 -38.13 10.33 -24.07
N LEU A 299 -36.92 10.50 -23.53
CA LEU A 299 -36.55 11.41 -22.43
C LEU A 299 -36.79 12.90 -22.80
N THR A 300 -37.97 13.24 -23.33
CA THR A 300 -38.34 14.56 -23.83
C THR A 300 -38.34 15.58 -22.70
N GLY A 301 -37.41 16.53 -22.76
CA GLY A 301 -37.19 17.57 -21.75
C GLY A 301 -35.77 17.57 -21.17
N PHE A 302 -35.02 16.47 -21.30
CA PHE A 302 -33.61 16.46 -20.94
C PHE A 302 -32.72 16.93 -22.11
N PRO A 303 -31.59 17.60 -21.84
CA PRO A 303 -30.59 17.83 -22.88
C PRO A 303 -30.16 16.49 -23.48
N SER A 304 -30.06 16.43 -24.82
CA SER A 304 -29.69 15.21 -25.56
C SER A 304 -28.40 14.55 -25.07
N ILE A 305 -27.45 15.37 -24.59
CA ILE A 305 -26.18 14.93 -24.01
C ILE A 305 -26.40 14.06 -22.75
N VAL A 306 -27.33 14.46 -21.86
CA VAL A 306 -27.61 13.72 -20.62
C VAL A 306 -28.28 12.40 -20.92
N ILE A 307 -29.18 12.38 -21.91
CA ILE A 307 -29.86 11.16 -22.39
C ILE A 307 -28.85 10.17 -22.95
N ALA A 308 -27.94 10.64 -23.81
CA ALA A 308 -26.91 9.80 -24.40
C ALA A 308 -25.96 9.24 -23.33
N ALA A 309 -25.54 10.07 -22.38
CA ALA A 309 -24.68 9.65 -21.27
C ALA A 309 -25.36 8.59 -20.38
N TYR A 310 -26.63 8.80 -20.01
CA TYR A 310 -27.40 7.84 -19.22
C TYR A 310 -27.60 6.51 -19.95
N ARG A 311 -27.98 6.53 -21.24
CA ARG A 311 -28.12 5.30 -22.04
C ARG A 311 -26.82 4.51 -22.09
N LYS A 312 -25.69 5.20 -22.32
CA LYS A 312 -24.37 4.58 -22.28
C LYS A 312 -24.07 3.96 -20.90
N ALA A 313 -24.36 4.68 -19.83
CA ALA A 313 -24.17 4.18 -18.47
C ALA A 313 -25.04 2.94 -18.18
N VAL A 314 -26.29 2.91 -18.64
CA VAL A 314 -27.19 1.75 -18.50
C VAL A 314 -26.66 0.54 -19.27
N GLU A 315 -26.17 0.72 -20.50
CA GLU A 315 -25.54 -0.35 -21.28
C GLU A 315 -24.28 -0.89 -20.60
N MET A 316 -23.43 0.02 -20.08
CA MET A 316 -22.25 -0.35 -19.30
C MET A 316 -22.62 -1.14 -18.05
N TYR A 317 -23.66 -0.73 -17.33
CA TYR A 317 -24.17 -1.45 -16.16
C TYR A 317 -24.66 -2.86 -16.53
N LYS A 318 -25.47 -3.00 -17.58
CA LYS A 318 -25.99 -4.29 -18.03
C LYS A 318 -24.90 -5.30 -18.35
N SER A 319 -23.83 -4.87 -19.01
CA SER A 319 -22.68 -5.75 -19.31
C SER A 319 -21.92 -6.25 -18.06
N ARG A 320 -22.18 -5.66 -16.89
CA ARG A 320 -21.48 -5.91 -15.62
C ARG A 320 -22.38 -6.51 -14.54
N ALA A 321 -23.69 -6.51 -14.74
CA ALA A 321 -24.68 -6.97 -13.75
C ALA A 321 -24.40 -8.41 -13.29
N ASP A 322 -24.15 -9.33 -14.22
CA ASP A 322 -23.83 -10.73 -13.92
C ASP A 322 -22.55 -10.89 -13.06
N HIS A 323 -21.58 -9.99 -13.24
CA HIS A 323 -20.35 -10.01 -12.45
C HIS A 323 -20.60 -9.47 -11.03
N GLU A 324 -21.35 -8.36 -10.90
CA GLU A 324 -21.72 -7.78 -9.60
C GLU A 324 -22.63 -8.71 -8.79
N GLU A 325 -23.56 -9.42 -9.43
CA GLU A 325 -24.43 -10.40 -8.76
C GLU A 325 -23.60 -11.55 -8.16
N LYS A 326 -22.64 -12.10 -8.92
CA LYS A 326 -21.73 -13.14 -8.43
C LYS A 326 -20.89 -12.67 -7.24
N LEU A 327 -20.51 -11.40 -7.20
CA LEU A 327 -19.79 -10.81 -6.07
C LEU A 327 -20.68 -10.57 -4.84
N ALA A 328 -21.97 -10.25 -5.04
CA ALA A 328 -22.91 -10.01 -3.95
C ALA A 328 -23.29 -11.27 -3.16
N VAL A 329 -23.28 -12.45 -3.82
CA VAL A 329 -23.64 -13.74 -3.21
C VAL A 329 -22.54 -14.27 -2.25
N GLY A 330 -21.29 -13.89 -2.46
CA GLY A 330 -20.16 -14.27 -1.61
C GLY A 330 -19.96 -13.30 -0.44
N LYS A 331 -20.62 -13.53 0.70
CA LYS A 331 -20.36 -12.73 1.93
C LYS A 331 -19.17 -13.22 2.76
N ASN A 332 -18.51 -14.28 2.32
CA ASN A 332 -17.32 -14.84 2.94
C ASN A 332 -16.18 -14.78 1.92
N ALA A 333 -15.00 -14.33 2.35
CA ALA A 333 -13.74 -14.34 1.60
C ALA A 333 -13.31 -15.78 1.29
N ASP A 334 -14.04 -16.42 0.38
CA ASP A 334 -13.84 -17.77 -0.13
C ASP A 334 -13.05 -17.69 -1.44
N THR A 335 -12.30 -18.73 -1.75
CA THR A 335 -11.54 -18.88 -3.01
C THR A 335 -12.41 -18.63 -4.23
N LYS A 336 -13.71 -18.96 -4.16
CA LYS A 336 -14.69 -18.67 -5.23
C LYS A 336 -14.91 -17.18 -5.47
N GLN A 337 -14.98 -16.38 -4.40
CA GLN A 337 -15.17 -14.93 -4.53
C GLN A 337 -13.94 -14.27 -5.14
N LEU A 338 -12.73 -14.70 -4.75
CA LEU A 338 -11.49 -14.26 -5.40
C LEU A 338 -11.51 -14.57 -6.90
N GLN A 339 -11.92 -15.78 -7.30
CA GLN A 339 -12.05 -16.14 -8.72
C GLN A 339 -13.06 -15.26 -9.47
N HIS A 340 -14.18 -14.90 -8.84
CA HIS A 340 -15.15 -13.96 -9.42
C HIS A 340 -14.54 -12.57 -9.63
N TYR A 341 -13.75 -12.06 -8.68
CA TYR A 341 -13.01 -10.81 -8.84
C TYR A 341 -12.00 -10.89 -10.00
N LEU A 342 -11.18 -11.94 -10.06
CA LEU A 342 -10.16 -12.09 -11.13
C LEU A 342 -10.80 -12.15 -12.52
N ASN A 343 -11.90 -12.89 -12.67
CA ASN A 343 -12.65 -12.95 -13.93
C ASN A 343 -13.19 -11.58 -14.33
N TYR A 344 -13.70 -10.81 -13.36
CA TYR A 344 -14.21 -9.48 -13.61
C TYR A 344 -13.09 -8.47 -13.92
N ILE A 345 -11.93 -8.58 -13.27
CA ILE A 345 -10.74 -7.77 -13.58
C ILE A 345 -10.30 -8.00 -15.02
N ASN A 346 -10.26 -9.26 -15.47
CA ASN A 346 -9.93 -9.59 -16.85
C ASN A 346 -10.94 -9.00 -17.85
N PHE A 347 -12.24 -9.03 -17.51
CA PHE A 347 -13.26 -8.36 -18.30
C PHE A 347 -13.04 -6.84 -18.38
N GLU A 348 -12.79 -6.16 -17.26
CA GLU A 348 -12.54 -4.71 -17.26
C GLU A 348 -11.24 -4.34 -18.00
N LYS A 349 -10.18 -5.16 -17.87
CA LYS A 349 -8.95 -5.02 -18.66
C LYS A 349 -9.23 -5.10 -20.16
N SER A 350 -10.09 -6.03 -20.59
CA SER A 350 -10.49 -6.14 -22.00
C SER A 350 -11.37 -4.98 -22.48
N SER A 351 -12.12 -4.35 -21.56
CA SER A 351 -12.92 -3.16 -21.84
C SER A 351 -12.07 -1.89 -22.00
N GLY A 352 -10.87 -1.87 -21.40
CA GLY A 352 -9.86 -0.84 -21.65
C GLY A 352 -10.06 0.49 -20.91
N ASP A 353 -10.92 0.56 -19.89
CA ASP A 353 -11.10 1.75 -19.06
C ASP A 353 -10.19 1.67 -17.80
N PRO A 354 -9.10 2.46 -17.72
CA PRO A 354 -8.16 2.35 -16.61
C PRO A 354 -8.75 2.68 -15.24
N ALA A 355 -9.67 3.65 -15.18
CA ALA A 355 -10.28 4.06 -13.91
C ALA A 355 -11.14 2.93 -13.34
N ARG A 356 -11.83 2.19 -14.21
CA ARG A 356 -12.64 1.03 -13.80
C ARG A 356 -11.79 -0.16 -13.38
N VAL A 357 -10.71 -0.44 -14.12
CA VAL A 357 -9.76 -1.49 -13.75
C VAL A 357 -9.17 -1.21 -12.38
N GLN A 358 -8.74 0.04 -12.13
CA GLN A 358 -8.24 0.47 -10.81
C GLN A 358 -9.27 0.27 -9.71
N VAL A 359 -10.48 0.79 -9.87
CA VAL A 359 -11.55 0.66 -8.86
C VAL A 359 -11.83 -0.80 -8.53
N LEU A 360 -11.81 -1.69 -9.54
CA LEU A 360 -12.04 -3.11 -9.30
C LEU A 360 -10.88 -3.80 -8.57
N TYR A 361 -9.63 -3.44 -8.89
CA TYR A 361 -8.47 -3.88 -8.11
C TYR A 361 -8.54 -3.39 -6.68
N GLU A 362 -8.84 -2.10 -6.47
CA GLU A 362 -8.96 -1.50 -5.14
C GLU A 362 -10.03 -2.18 -4.30
N ARG A 363 -11.18 -2.53 -4.91
CA ARG A 363 -12.21 -3.36 -4.26
C ARG A 363 -11.68 -4.75 -3.89
N ALA A 364 -10.97 -5.41 -4.80
CA ALA A 364 -10.46 -6.75 -4.58
C ALA A 364 -9.39 -6.80 -3.47
N ILE A 365 -8.45 -5.84 -3.42
CA ILE A 365 -7.40 -5.80 -2.39
C ILE A 365 -7.94 -5.39 -1.02
N THR A 366 -9.05 -4.65 -0.94
CA THR A 366 -9.73 -4.38 0.34
C THR A 366 -10.31 -5.67 0.95
N GLU A 367 -10.84 -6.57 0.12
CA GLU A 367 -11.39 -7.87 0.57
C GLU A 367 -10.31 -8.95 0.75
N PHE A 368 -9.29 -8.94 -0.11
CA PHE A 368 -8.21 -9.94 -0.16
C PHE A 368 -6.81 -9.30 -0.04
N PRO A 369 -6.50 -8.62 1.07
CA PRO A 369 -5.29 -7.80 1.19
C PRO A 369 -3.99 -8.60 1.17
N VAL A 370 -4.01 -9.88 1.52
CA VAL A 370 -2.81 -10.74 1.61
C VAL A 370 -2.59 -11.64 0.39
N VAL A 371 -3.39 -11.49 -0.67
CA VAL A 371 -3.24 -12.30 -1.89
C VAL A 371 -2.14 -11.73 -2.78
N THR A 372 -1.00 -12.39 -2.77
CA THR A 372 0.20 -11.99 -3.52
C THR A 372 -0.02 -11.82 -5.02
N GLU A 373 -0.74 -12.77 -5.66
CA GLU A 373 -0.99 -12.73 -7.11
C GLU A 373 -1.76 -11.48 -7.53
N LEU A 374 -2.69 -11.02 -6.69
CA LEU A 374 -3.51 -9.85 -6.93
C LEU A 374 -2.66 -8.57 -6.95
N TRP A 375 -1.75 -8.42 -5.98
CA TRP A 375 -0.81 -7.29 -5.94
C TRP A 375 0.18 -7.29 -7.10
N LEU A 376 0.73 -8.47 -7.45
CA LEU A 376 1.66 -8.60 -8.57
C LEU A 376 1.01 -8.26 -9.92
N ASP A 377 -0.23 -8.69 -10.13
CA ASP A 377 -0.98 -8.39 -11.35
C ASP A 377 -1.43 -6.92 -11.38
N TYR A 378 -1.87 -6.36 -10.25
CA TYR A 378 -2.26 -4.95 -10.16
C TYR A 378 -1.08 -4.01 -10.44
N THR A 379 0.05 -4.21 -9.76
CA THR A 379 1.27 -3.41 -9.96
C THR A 379 1.81 -3.53 -11.39
N HIS A 380 1.76 -4.74 -11.98
CA HIS A 380 2.12 -4.96 -13.38
C HIS A 380 1.21 -4.21 -14.36
N TYR A 381 -0.10 -4.21 -14.11
CA TYR A 381 -1.06 -3.46 -14.91
C TYR A 381 -0.76 -1.95 -14.87
N LEU A 382 -0.47 -1.39 -13.69
CA LEU A 382 -0.17 0.04 -13.55
C LEU A 382 1.12 0.45 -14.26
N ASP A 383 2.18 -0.36 -14.11
CA ASP A 383 3.48 -0.14 -14.77
C ASP A 383 3.38 -0.18 -16.30
N SER A 384 2.53 -1.05 -16.84
CA SER A 384 2.35 -1.22 -18.28
C SER A 384 1.40 -0.19 -18.90
N SER A 385 0.30 0.13 -18.22
CA SER A 385 -0.84 0.84 -18.81
C SER A 385 -0.95 2.31 -18.40
N LEU A 386 -0.84 2.63 -17.11
CA LEU A 386 -1.17 3.98 -16.60
C LEU A 386 0.06 4.89 -16.48
N LYS A 387 1.20 4.36 -16.01
CA LYS A 387 2.48 5.08 -15.89
C LYS A 387 2.41 6.42 -15.14
N VAL A 388 1.48 6.55 -14.19
CA VAL A 388 1.34 7.75 -13.35
C VAL A 388 2.14 7.56 -12.05
N PRO A 389 3.24 8.32 -11.82
CA PRO A 389 4.20 8.02 -10.75
C PRO A 389 3.61 7.99 -9.34
N HIS A 390 2.80 9.00 -8.97
CA HIS A 390 2.26 9.10 -7.60
C HIS A 390 1.30 7.95 -7.26
N ILE A 391 0.49 7.50 -8.23
CA ILE A 391 -0.40 6.35 -8.06
C ILE A 391 0.40 5.06 -7.91
N ILE A 392 1.37 4.85 -8.79
CA ILE A 392 2.20 3.63 -8.79
C ILE A 392 3.00 3.51 -7.49
N LYS A 393 3.63 4.60 -7.05
CA LYS A 393 4.35 4.65 -5.76
C LYS A 393 3.43 4.30 -4.59
N ALA A 394 2.23 4.89 -4.53
CA ALA A 394 1.27 4.62 -3.47
C ALA A 394 0.83 3.15 -3.44
N VAL A 395 0.54 2.55 -4.61
CA VAL A 395 0.15 1.15 -4.71
C VAL A 395 1.29 0.22 -4.30
N TYR A 396 2.52 0.46 -4.76
CA TYR A 396 3.67 -0.35 -4.32
C TYR A 396 3.92 -0.24 -2.82
N ALA A 397 3.84 0.97 -2.24
CA ALA A 397 4.01 1.16 -0.80
C ALA A 397 2.98 0.37 0.03
N ARG A 398 1.74 0.25 -0.46
CA ARG A 398 0.69 -0.59 0.16
C ARG A 398 0.94 -2.08 -0.07
N ALA A 399 1.38 -2.46 -1.27
CA ALA A 399 1.64 -3.85 -1.64
C ALA A 399 2.72 -4.47 -0.75
N VAL A 400 3.84 -3.78 -0.54
CA VAL A 400 4.95 -4.28 0.29
C VAL A 400 4.61 -4.31 1.78
N ARG A 401 3.69 -3.46 2.26
CA ARG A 401 3.17 -3.53 3.64
C ARG A 401 2.15 -4.65 3.82
N SER A 402 1.38 -4.97 2.77
CA SER A 402 0.36 -6.03 2.81
C SER A 402 0.96 -7.43 2.62
N CYS A 403 2.01 -7.54 1.79
CA CYS A 403 2.70 -8.78 1.46
C CYS A 403 4.23 -8.62 1.57
N PRO A 404 4.78 -8.32 2.77
CA PRO A 404 6.20 -8.05 2.96
C PRO A 404 7.11 -9.24 2.61
N TRP A 405 6.60 -10.47 2.68
CA TRP A 405 7.32 -11.71 2.35
C TRP A 405 7.54 -11.92 0.85
N VAL A 406 7.02 -11.05 -0.02
CA VAL A 406 7.11 -11.18 -1.48
C VAL A 406 8.22 -10.29 -2.01
N GLU A 407 9.40 -10.89 -2.22
CA GLU A 407 10.57 -10.21 -2.77
C GLU A 407 10.27 -9.45 -4.07
N ALA A 408 9.56 -10.10 -5.01
CA ALA A 408 9.28 -9.52 -6.32
C ALA A 408 8.52 -8.18 -6.27
N LEU A 409 7.74 -7.92 -5.21
CA LEU A 409 7.09 -6.63 -5.01
C LEU A 409 8.12 -5.54 -4.64
N TRP A 410 9.09 -5.87 -3.80
CA TRP A 410 10.18 -4.97 -3.40
C TRP A 410 11.10 -4.64 -4.57
N ALA A 411 11.55 -5.65 -5.33
CA ALA A 411 12.37 -5.42 -6.53
C ALA A 411 11.63 -4.54 -7.55
N LYS A 412 10.37 -4.87 -7.86
CA LYS A 412 9.55 -4.05 -8.76
C LYS A 412 9.32 -2.63 -8.23
N TYR A 413 9.16 -2.46 -6.92
CA TYR A 413 9.03 -1.13 -6.31
C TYR A 413 10.32 -0.31 -6.48
N MET A 414 11.49 -0.88 -6.22
CA MET A 414 12.77 -0.21 -6.47
C MET A 414 12.94 0.17 -7.94
N LEU A 415 12.57 -0.72 -8.87
CA LEU A 415 12.61 -0.43 -10.30
C LEU A 415 11.63 0.69 -10.69
N ALA A 416 10.44 0.73 -10.10
CA ALA A 416 9.48 1.81 -10.32
C ALA A 416 10.02 3.15 -9.80
N LEU A 417 10.60 3.17 -8.60
CA LEU A 417 11.26 4.36 -8.04
C LEU A 417 12.41 4.86 -8.93
N GLU A 418 13.21 3.95 -9.48
CA GLU A 418 14.25 4.31 -10.44
C GLU A 418 13.67 4.93 -11.72
N ARG A 419 12.60 4.35 -12.29
CA ARG A 419 11.94 4.88 -13.50
C ARG A 419 11.39 6.30 -13.31
N PHE A 420 11.03 6.66 -12.08
CA PHE A 420 10.52 7.97 -11.73
C PHE A 420 11.58 8.94 -11.21
N ASP A 421 12.87 8.58 -11.32
CA ASP A 421 14.01 9.36 -10.81
C ASP A 421 13.83 9.78 -9.34
N ALA A 422 13.35 8.85 -8.50
CA ALA A 422 13.20 9.07 -7.07
C ALA A 422 14.53 9.42 -6.38
N SER A 423 14.44 10.06 -5.21
CA SER A 423 15.62 10.42 -4.44
C SER A 423 16.35 9.17 -3.95
N GLU A 424 17.64 9.32 -3.68
CA GLU A 424 18.44 8.22 -3.16
C GLU A 424 18.02 7.77 -1.77
N GLU A 425 17.56 8.72 -0.96
CA GLU A 425 17.01 8.49 0.37
C GLU A 425 15.77 7.60 0.31
N GLU A 426 14.87 7.86 -0.65
CA GLU A 426 13.65 7.08 -0.85
C GLU A 426 13.97 5.64 -1.29
N LEU A 427 14.87 5.48 -2.26
CA LEU A 427 15.33 4.16 -2.74
C LEU A 427 16.06 3.38 -1.64
N SER A 428 16.98 4.02 -0.92
CA SER A 428 17.74 3.41 0.17
C SER A 428 16.81 2.94 1.28
N ARG A 429 15.84 3.76 1.68
CA ARG A 429 14.83 3.38 2.68
C ARG A 429 14.05 2.13 2.27
N VAL A 430 13.59 2.06 1.01
CA VAL A 430 12.85 0.88 0.52
C VAL A 430 13.74 -0.37 0.49
N PHE A 431 15.00 -0.21 0.09
CA PHE A 431 15.97 -1.30 0.10
C PHE A 431 16.24 -1.81 1.53
N GLU A 432 16.51 -0.93 2.50
CA GLU A 432 16.74 -1.37 3.89
C GLU A 432 15.50 -2.04 4.51
N LEU A 433 14.30 -1.56 4.20
CA LEU A 433 13.05 -2.22 4.64
C LEU A 433 12.88 -3.61 4.01
N SER A 434 13.26 -3.77 2.74
CA SER A 434 13.20 -5.08 2.09
C SER A 434 14.13 -6.09 2.77
N LEU A 435 15.34 -5.69 3.18
CA LEU A 435 16.28 -6.59 3.85
C LEU A 435 15.86 -7.00 5.27
N GLN A 436 14.96 -6.23 5.90
CA GLN A 436 14.35 -6.60 7.18
C GLN A 436 13.23 -7.65 7.01
N CYS A 437 12.74 -7.85 5.78
CA CYS A 437 11.78 -8.89 5.50
C CYS A 437 12.49 -10.24 5.49
N GLY A 438 12.16 -11.12 6.43
CA GLY A 438 12.71 -12.47 6.51
C GLY A 438 12.20 -13.35 5.36
N PHE A 439 12.80 -13.21 4.18
CA PHE A 439 12.48 -14.03 2.99
C PHE A 439 12.83 -15.50 3.21
N SER A 440 12.05 -16.40 2.60
CA SER A 440 12.22 -17.84 2.80
C SER A 440 13.42 -18.40 2.03
N ASN A 441 13.74 -17.82 0.87
CA ASN A 441 14.87 -18.25 0.05
C ASN A 441 16.00 -17.21 0.12
N PRO A 442 17.26 -17.60 0.44
CA PRO A 442 18.38 -16.66 0.38
C PRO A 442 18.65 -16.08 -1.02
N GLU A 443 18.21 -16.75 -2.09
CA GLU A 443 18.31 -16.24 -3.47
C GLU A 443 17.43 -15.01 -3.71
N GLU A 444 16.31 -14.89 -2.99
CA GLU A 444 15.42 -13.72 -3.06
C GLU A 444 16.15 -12.46 -2.58
N ASN A 445 16.90 -12.57 -1.47
CA ASN A 445 17.73 -11.47 -0.99
C ASN A 445 18.81 -11.08 -2.00
N LEU A 446 19.39 -12.06 -2.72
CA LEU A 446 20.37 -11.78 -3.76
C LEU A 446 19.76 -10.96 -4.90
N ASP A 447 18.53 -11.26 -5.33
CA ASP A 447 17.86 -10.49 -6.38
C ASP A 447 17.65 -9.02 -5.99
N LEU A 448 17.36 -8.75 -4.72
CA LEU A 448 17.27 -7.37 -4.20
C LEU A 448 18.62 -6.64 -4.26
N PHE A 449 19.70 -7.29 -3.83
CA PHE A 449 21.05 -6.72 -3.95
C PHE A 449 21.44 -6.46 -5.40
N LEU A 450 21.13 -7.39 -6.30
CA LEU A 450 21.40 -7.23 -7.73
C LEU A 450 20.56 -6.11 -8.34
N THR A 451 19.26 -6.04 -8.02
CA THR A 451 18.37 -4.96 -8.46
C THR A 451 18.90 -3.59 -8.01
N ARG A 452 19.37 -3.50 -6.77
CA ARG A 452 19.97 -2.28 -6.22
C ARG A 452 21.27 -1.91 -6.94
N ALA A 453 22.18 -2.87 -7.12
CA ALA A 453 23.45 -2.67 -7.81
C ALA A 453 23.24 -2.25 -9.29
N ASP A 454 22.26 -2.86 -9.95
CA ASP A 454 21.85 -2.55 -11.31
C ASP A 454 21.33 -1.12 -11.47
N GLY A 455 20.51 -0.65 -10.52
CA GLY A 455 20.03 0.72 -10.49
C GLY A 455 21.18 1.72 -10.31
N LEU A 456 22.09 1.45 -9.38
CA LEU A 456 23.29 2.26 -9.16
C LEU A 456 24.20 2.31 -10.40
N ARG A 457 24.43 1.16 -11.04
CA ARG A 457 25.18 1.07 -12.31
C ARG A 457 24.57 1.97 -13.38
N ARG A 458 23.24 1.87 -13.59
CA ARG A 458 22.54 2.71 -14.59
C ARG A 458 22.65 4.20 -14.25
N LYS A 459 22.64 4.56 -12.98
CA LYS A 459 22.79 5.95 -12.50
C LYS A 459 24.20 6.50 -12.73
N ILE A 460 25.24 5.70 -12.49
CA ILE A 460 26.65 6.04 -12.76
C ILE A 460 26.87 6.25 -14.25
N MET A 461 26.34 5.38 -15.10
CA MET A 461 26.50 5.49 -16.56
C MET A 461 25.87 6.76 -17.17
N LYS A 462 24.89 7.37 -16.49
CA LYS A 462 24.22 8.60 -16.96
C LYS A 462 24.94 9.90 -16.57
N ARG A 463 25.91 9.86 -15.64
CA ARG A 463 26.48 11.05 -15.01
C ARG A 463 27.98 11.23 -15.34
N ASP A 464 28.45 12.48 -15.27
CA ASP A 464 29.86 12.83 -15.50
C ASP A 464 30.79 12.25 -14.42
N GLU A 465 32.03 11.92 -14.82
CA GLU A 465 33.03 11.17 -14.03
C GLU A 465 33.28 11.75 -12.62
N ILE A 466 33.25 13.07 -12.46
CA ILE A 466 33.55 13.75 -11.17
C ILE A 466 32.45 13.48 -10.12
N SER A 467 31.20 13.31 -10.56
CA SER A 467 30.08 13.04 -9.67
C SER A 467 29.94 11.56 -9.32
N ASN A 468 30.66 10.68 -10.03
CA ASN A 468 30.51 9.23 -9.91
C ASN A 468 31.24 8.62 -8.72
N THR A 469 32.21 9.31 -8.11
CA THR A 469 33.00 8.78 -6.98
C THR A 469 32.14 8.35 -5.80
N SER A 470 31.14 9.15 -5.41
CA SER A 470 30.22 8.81 -4.32
C SER A 470 29.32 7.62 -4.68
N TRP A 471 28.84 7.55 -5.91
CA TRP A 471 27.99 6.47 -6.39
C TRP A 471 28.74 5.14 -6.53
N VAL A 472 30.00 5.18 -6.96
CA VAL A 472 30.89 4.01 -7.02
C VAL A 472 31.19 3.50 -5.61
N ALA A 473 31.39 4.38 -4.63
CA ALA A 473 31.55 3.98 -3.24
C ALA A 473 30.30 3.25 -2.70
N LEU A 474 29.10 3.78 -2.99
CA LEU A 474 27.84 3.13 -2.60
C LEU A 474 27.62 1.79 -3.32
N LEU A 475 28.02 1.68 -4.59
CA LEU A 475 27.99 0.42 -5.34
C LEU A 475 28.90 -0.63 -4.70
N ARG A 476 30.13 -0.26 -4.33
CA ARG A 476 31.08 -1.12 -3.61
C ARG A 476 30.52 -1.60 -2.28
N GLU A 477 29.92 -0.69 -1.50
CA GLU A 477 29.26 -1.04 -0.24
C GLU A 477 28.13 -2.04 -0.45
N THR A 478 27.30 -1.84 -1.48
CA THR A 478 26.19 -2.75 -1.80
C THR A 478 26.69 -4.16 -2.12
N PHE A 479 27.74 -4.28 -2.94
CA PHE A 479 28.34 -5.59 -3.25
C PHE A 479 29.03 -6.24 -2.06
N GLN A 480 29.71 -5.45 -1.21
CA GLN A 480 30.34 -5.95 0.00
C GLN A 480 29.29 -6.55 0.96
N ARG A 481 28.18 -5.83 1.19
CA ARG A 481 27.05 -6.32 2.00
C ARG A 481 26.42 -7.58 1.41
N ALA A 482 26.24 -7.62 0.09
CA ALA A 482 25.75 -8.82 -0.60
C ALA A 482 26.68 -10.02 -0.41
N ALA A 483 28.00 -9.83 -0.58
CA ALA A 483 28.99 -10.90 -0.41
C ALA A 483 29.06 -11.42 1.03
N GLU A 484 28.93 -10.53 2.02
CA GLU A 484 28.87 -10.91 3.44
C GLU A 484 27.62 -11.73 3.74
N TYR A 485 26.45 -11.27 3.27
CA TYR A 485 25.17 -11.98 3.43
C TYR A 485 25.21 -13.39 2.82
N LEU A 486 25.66 -13.51 1.57
CA LEU A 486 25.74 -14.81 0.90
C LEU A 486 26.74 -15.74 1.60
N SER A 487 27.85 -15.22 2.13
CA SER A 487 28.85 -16.05 2.82
C SER A 487 28.36 -16.65 4.14
N GLN A 488 27.32 -16.07 4.74
CA GLN A 488 26.69 -16.56 5.97
C GLN A 488 25.56 -17.55 5.69
N ASN A 489 24.79 -17.32 4.62
CA ASN A 489 23.51 -18.00 4.39
C ASN A 489 23.51 -19.02 3.25
N LEU A 490 24.47 -18.97 2.33
CA LEU A 490 24.57 -19.90 1.20
C LEU A 490 25.91 -20.65 1.23
N ASN A 491 25.83 -21.98 1.15
CA ASN A 491 26.98 -22.78 0.73
C ASN A 491 27.39 -22.31 -0.67
N TYR A 492 28.69 -22.26 -0.98
CA TYR A 492 29.22 -21.81 -2.28
C TYR A 492 28.42 -22.34 -3.47
N THR A 493 27.56 -21.50 -4.02
CA THR A 493 26.79 -21.75 -5.24
C THR A 493 27.41 -20.95 -6.39
N ASP A 494 27.09 -21.35 -7.63
CA ASP A 494 27.45 -20.62 -8.86
C ASP A 494 27.05 -19.14 -8.81
N GLN A 495 26.01 -18.81 -8.04
CA GLN A 495 25.55 -17.43 -7.82
C GLN A 495 26.57 -16.57 -7.07
N PHE A 496 27.32 -17.14 -6.12
CA PHE A 496 28.38 -16.41 -5.42
C PHE A 496 29.50 -16.01 -6.39
N LEU A 497 29.86 -16.91 -7.32
CA LEU A 497 30.80 -16.64 -8.39
C LEU A 497 30.26 -15.58 -9.36
N HIS A 498 29.01 -15.71 -9.79
CA HIS A 498 28.37 -14.72 -10.68
C HIS A 498 28.34 -13.32 -10.08
N LEU A 499 28.05 -13.18 -8.78
CA LEU A 499 28.06 -11.89 -8.09
C LEU A 499 29.45 -11.25 -8.10
N HIS A 500 30.49 -12.00 -7.72
CA HIS A 500 31.87 -11.48 -7.68
C HIS A 500 32.41 -11.18 -9.08
N ALA A 501 32.10 -12.03 -10.06
CA ALA A 501 32.45 -11.78 -11.45
C ALA A 501 31.74 -10.52 -11.97
N TYR A 502 30.48 -10.30 -11.59
CA TYR A 502 29.76 -9.09 -11.94
C TYR A 502 30.38 -7.85 -11.29
N TRP A 503 30.66 -7.90 -9.99
CA TRP A 503 31.32 -6.82 -9.27
C TRP A 503 32.66 -6.45 -9.92
N ALA A 504 33.54 -7.43 -10.16
CA ALA A 504 34.84 -7.19 -10.79
C ALA A 504 34.72 -6.57 -12.19
N ARG A 505 33.73 -6.99 -13.00
CA ARG A 505 33.46 -6.35 -14.30
C ARG A 505 33.06 -4.89 -14.14
N LEU A 506 32.22 -4.56 -13.17
CA LEU A 506 31.80 -3.17 -12.93
C LEU A 506 32.94 -2.29 -12.41
N GLU A 507 33.84 -2.82 -11.59
CA GLU A 507 35.06 -2.10 -11.17
C GLU A 507 35.94 -1.74 -12.38
N CYS A 508 36.14 -2.70 -13.30
CA CYS A 508 36.90 -2.45 -14.52
C CYS A 508 36.21 -1.44 -15.45
N GLN A 509 34.90 -1.58 -15.67
CA GLN A 509 34.15 -0.79 -16.65
C GLN A 509 33.77 0.61 -16.17
N LEU A 510 33.34 0.75 -14.92
CA LEU A 510 32.81 2.00 -14.37
C LEU A 510 33.87 2.75 -13.55
N ALA A 511 34.50 2.06 -12.60
CA ALA A 511 35.47 2.69 -11.70
C ALA A 511 36.85 2.85 -12.35
N LYS A 512 37.12 2.12 -13.45
CA LYS A 512 38.44 2.03 -14.11
C LYS A 512 39.55 1.64 -13.12
N ASP A 513 39.20 0.91 -12.07
CA ASP A 513 40.07 0.56 -10.95
C ASP A 513 40.43 -0.93 -11.02
N MET A 514 41.52 -1.21 -11.74
CA MET A 514 42.04 -2.56 -11.93
C MET A 514 42.53 -3.20 -10.63
N ALA A 515 43.02 -2.40 -9.68
CA ALA A 515 43.50 -2.91 -8.40
C ALA A 515 42.33 -3.39 -7.54
N ALA A 516 41.22 -2.64 -7.52
CA ALA A 516 40.01 -3.05 -6.84
C ALA A 516 39.40 -4.32 -7.46
N ALA A 517 39.32 -4.40 -8.80
CA ALA A 517 38.80 -5.58 -9.49
C ALA A 517 39.58 -6.86 -9.15
N ARG A 518 40.92 -6.78 -9.14
CA ARG A 518 41.79 -7.87 -8.67
C ARG A 518 41.58 -8.19 -7.19
N GLY A 519 41.38 -7.17 -6.36
CA GLY A 519 41.06 -7.31 -4.94
C GLY A 519 39.80 -8.14 -4.69
N VAL A 520 38.75 -7.97 -5.50
CA VAL A 520 37.51 -8.78 -5.43
C VAL A 520 37.81 -10.26 -5.69
N TRP A 521 38.57 -10.57 -6.74
CA TRP A 521 38.96 -11.95 -7.08
C TRP A 521 39.90 -12.57 -6.03
N GLU A 522 40.89 -11.82 -5.53
CA GLU A 522 41.79 -12.32 -4.48
C GLU A 522 41.04 -12.59 -3.17
N SER A 523 40.04 -11.76 -2.83
CA SER A 523 39.15 -12.00 -1.70
C SER A 523 38.35 -13.30 -1.89
N LEU A 524 37.82 -13.51 -3.09
CA LEU A 524 37.08 -14.72 -3.44
C LEU A 524 37.97 -15.97 -3.35
N ILE A 525 39.20 -15.93 -3.89
CA ILE A 525 40.17 -17.04 -3.84
C ILE A 525 40.56 -17.38 -2.41
N LYS A 526 40.72 -16.40 -1.51
CA LYS A 526 41.01 -16.66 -0.09
C LYS A 526 39.95 -17.53 0.56
N LYS A 527 38.68 -17.30 0.21
CA LYS A 527 37.55 -18.04 0.78
C LYS A 527 37.23 -19.34 0.03
N SER A 528 37.48 -19.38 -1.29
CA SER A 528 37.00 -20.45 -2.20
C SER A 528 38.04 -21.01 -3.17
N GLY A 529 39.34 -20.90 -2.85
CA GLY A 529 40.43 -21.27 -3.76
C GLY A 529 40.53 -22.75 -4.16
N SER A 530 39.67 -23.63 -3.63
CA SER A 530 39.53 -25.03 -4.04
C SER A 530 38.52 -25.24 -5.18
N ILE A 531 37.79 -24.20 -5.57
CA ILE A 531 36.79 -24.20 -6.66
C ILE A 531 37.49 -23.75 -7.93
N LEU A 532 37.34 -24.51 -9.02
CA LEU A 532 38.03 -24.27 -10.29
C LEU A 532 37.49 -23.02 -11.00
N GLU A 533 36.19 -22.89 -10.99
CA GLU A 533 35.40 -21.90 -11.73
C GLU A 533 35.76 -20.47 -11.29
N VAL A 534 36.19 -20.31 -10.02
CA VAL A 534 36.71 -19.06 -9.47
C VAL A 534 38.01 -18.64 -10.14
N TRP A 535 38.92 -19.57 -10.36
CA TRP A 535 40.20 -19.28 -11.03
C TRP A 535 39.99 -19.01 -12.51
N GLN A 536 39.11 -19.77 -13.17
CA GLN A 536 38.75 -19.55 -14.57
C GLN A 536 38.14 -18.16 -14.77
N GLY A 537 37.17 -17.75 -13.93
CA GLY A 537 36.57 -16.42 -14.02
C GLY A 537 37.58 -15.27 -13.83
N TYR A 538 38.58 -15.45 -12.95
CA TYR A 538 39.65 -14.45 -12.78
C TYR A 538 40.56 -14.38 -14.02
N ILE A 539 40.94 -15.53 -14.57
CA ILE A 539 41.75 -15.60 -15.79
C ILE A 539 41.00 -14.98 -16.97
N ASP A 540 39.73 -15.32 -17.15
CA ASP A 540 38.89 -14.80 -18.23
C ASP A 540 38.78 -13.27 -18.17
N MET A 541 38.71 -12.68 -16.96
CA MET A 541 38.74 -11.23 -16.79
C MET A 541 40.07 -10.61 -17.25
N GLU A 542 41.21 -11.17 -16.84
CA GLU A 542 42.52 -10.63 -17.23
C GLU A 542 42.79 -10.82 -18.73
N LEU A 543 42.34 -11.93 -19.31
CA LEU A 543 42.42 -12.18 -20.75
C LEU A 543 41.54 -11.21 -21.55
N ALA A 544 40.30 -10.97 -21.11
CA ALA A 544 39.40 -9.99 -21.75
C ALA A 544 39.97 -8.56 -21.75
N LEU A 545 40.86 -8.25 -20.80
CA LEU A 545 41.54 -6.96 -20.68
C LEU A 545 42.95 -6.96 -21.32
N ASN A 546 43.33 -8.03 -22.02
CA ASN A 546 44.64 -8.23 -22.65
C ASN A 546 45.85 -8.19 -21.69
N ASN A 547 45.65 -8.50 -20.41
CA ASN A 547 46.72 -8.57 -19.40
C ASN A 547 47.39 -9.95 -19.37
N VAL A 548 48.07 -10.30 -20.45
CA VAL A 548 48.68 -11.62 -20.67
C VAL A 548 49.69 -12.01 -19.57
N SER A 549 50.46 -11.06 -19.04
CA SER A 549 51.45 -11.33 -17.99
C SER A 549 50.80 -11.77 -16.67
N GLU A 550 49.71 -11.12 -16.29
CA GLU A 550 48.97 -11.41 -15.06
C GLU A 550 48.17 -12.70 -15.20
N ALA A 551 47.51 -12.93 -16.34
CA ALA A 551 46.85 -14.19 -16.64
C ALA A 551 47.81 -15.39 -16.51
N ARG A 552 49.04 -15.26 -17.04
CA ARG A 552 50.09 -16.27 -16.88
C ARG A 552 50.50 -16.50 -15.43
N ALA A 553 50.59 -15.44 -14.62
CA ALA A 553 50.90 -15.56 -13.20
C ALA A 553 49.79 -16.31 -12.44
N ILE A 554 48.52 -16.08 -12.80
CA ILE A 554 47.36 -16.76 -12.22
C ILE A 554 47.36 -18.25 -12.61
N TYR A 555 47.62 -18.61 -13.87
CA TYR A 555 47.77 -20.02 -14.28
C TYR A 555 48.85 -20.76 -13.46
N LYS A 556 50.01 -20.13 -13.26
CA LYS A 556 51.10 -20.68 -12.42
C LYS A 556 50.68 -20.89 -10.96
N ARG A 557 49.91 -19.96 -10.38
CA ARG A 557 49.35 -20.08 -9.03
C ARG A 557 48.27 -21.17 -8.95
N CYS A 558 47.41 -21.24 -9.96
CA CYS A 558 46.32 -22.20 -10.07
C CYS A 558 46.85 -23.64 -10.11
N TYR A 559 47.92 -23.90 -10.88
CA TYR A 559 48.60 -25.20 -10.92
C TYR A 559 49.07 -25.71 -9.54
N SER A 560 49.36 -24.80 -8.60
CA SER A 560 49.80 -25.16 -7.25
C SER A 560 48.65 -25.63 -6.34
N LYS A 561 47.39 -25.60 -6.82
CA LYS A 561 46.20 -26.03 -6.09
C LYS A 561 45.66 -27.35 -6.64
N ARG A 562 45.11 -28.18 -5.75
CA ARG A 562 44.44 -29.44 -6.12
C ARG A 562 42.93 -29.23 -6.17
N PHE A 563 42.34 -29.46 -7.34
CA PHE A 563 40.90 -29.36 -7.56
C PHE A 563 40.27 -30.75 -7.46
N LYS A 564 38.97 -30.82 -7.16
CA LYS A 564 38.24 -32.08 -7.13
C LYS A 564 37.93 -32.55 -8.57
N GLY A 565 37.92 -33.86 -8.79
CA GLY A 565 37.59 -34.47 -10.09
C GLY A 565 38.59 -34.12 -11.20
N ASN A 566 38.09 -33.83 -12.39
CA ASN A 566 38.90 -33.55 -13.58
C ASN A 566 39.39 -32.09 -13.67
N GLY A 567 39.14 -31.26 -12.64
CA GLY A 567 39.41 -29.82 -12.72
C GLY A 567 40.89 -29.46 -12.95
N SER A 568 41.81 -30.23 -12.37
CA SER A 568 43.25 -30.03 -12.60
C SER A 568 43.67 -30.32 -14.05
N GLU A 569 43.08 -31.32 -14.70
CA GLU A 569 43.35 -31.62 -16.12
C GLU A 569 42.83 -30.52 -17.04
N VAL A 570 41.64 -29.99 -16.74
CA VAL A 570 41.03 -28.89 -17.48
C VAL A 570 41.90 -27.63 -17.44
N ILE A 571 42.47 -27.28 -16.28
CA ILE A 571 43.39 -26.14 -16.16
C ILE A 571 44.67 -26.36 -16.94
N CYS A 572 45.29 -27.54 -16.86
CA CYS A 572 46.54 -27.80 -17.57
C CYS A 572 46.32 -27.70 -19.09
N LYS A 573 45.20 -28.22 -19.61
CA LYS A 573 44.83 -28.04 -21.03
C LYS A 573 44.57 -26.58 -21.39
N ALA A 574 43.86 -25.84 -20.53
CA ALA A 574 43.61 -24.42 -20.74
C ALA A 574 44.90 -23.58 -20.72
N TRP A 575 45.83 -23.89 -19.80
CA TRP A 575 47.12 -23.22 -19.72
C TRP A 575 47.99 -23.50 -20.95
N ALA A 576 48.06 -24.76 -21.39
CA ALA A 576 48.76 -25.12 -22.61
C ALA A 576 48.15 -24.43 -23.86
N HIS A 577 46.83 -24.28 -23.90
CA HIS A 577 46.16 -23.54 -24.97
C HIS A 577 46.49 -22.05 -24.93
N PHE A 578 46.45 -21.43 -23.74
CA PHE A 578 46.83 -20.03 -23.53
C PHE A 578 48.26 -19.72 -23.99
N GLU A 579 49.24 -20.58 -23.64
CA GLU A 579 50.64 -20.35 -24.07
C GLU A 579 50.84 -20.58 -25.58
N ARG A 580 49.97 -21.37 -26.24
CA ARG A 580 49.98 -21.46 -27.72
C ARG A 580 49.51 -20.18 -28.40
N GLU A 581 48.56 -19.47 -27.79
CA GLU A 581 47.99 -18.26 -28.37
C GLU A 581 48.77 -16.99 -28.00
N HIS A 582 49.33 -16.93 -26.79
CA HIS A 582 49.93 -15.71 -26.24
C HIS A 582 51.34 -15.87 -25.68
N GLY A 583 51.90 -17.07 -25.66
CA GLY A 583 53.21 -17.39 -25.07
C GLY A 583 54.35 -17.43 -26.09
N SER A 584 55.58 -17.38 -25.58
CA SER A 584 56.76 -17.75 -26.36
C SER A 584 56.90 -19.29 -26.41
N LEU A 585 57.71 -19.81 -27.33
CA LEU A 585 57.99 -21.25 -27.41
C LEU A 585 58.56 -21.80 -26.09
N VAL A 586 59.36 -20.99 -25.38
CA VAL A 586 59.94 -21.35 -24.08
C VAL A 586 58.87 -21.46 -23.00
N ASP A 587 57.86 -20.57 -23.02
CA ASP A 587 56.75 -20.62 -22.08
C ASP A 587 55.83 -21.81 -22.34
N LEU A 588 55.62 -22.15 -23.62
CA LEU A 588 54.86 -23.34 -24.03
C LEU A 588 55.56 -24.63 -23.59
N ASP A 589 56.88 -24.74 -23.80
CA ASP A 589 57.66 -25.89 -23.34
C ASP A 589 57.59 -26.04 -21.81
N GLN A 590 57.69 -24.94 -21.07
CA GLN A 590 57.56 -24.95 -19.61
C GLN A 590 56.15 -25.35 -19.14
N ALA A 591 55.10 -24.98 -19.87
CA ALA A 591 53.73 -25.34 -19.55
C ALA A 591 53.40 -26.80 -19.92
N LEU A 592 54.07 -27.39 -20.92
CA LEU A 592 53.92 -28.81 -21.28
C LEU A 592 54.72 -29.77 -20.39
N ILE A 593 55.81 -29.28 -19.78
CA ILE A 593 56.63 -30.05 -18.81
C ILE A 593 55.91 -30.20 -17.46
N LYS A 594 55.07 -29.22 -17.11
CA LYS A 594 54.26 -29.23 -15.88
C LYS A 594 52.91 -29.86 -16.14
#